data_AF-A0A7V1U657-F1
#
_entry.id   AF-A0A7V1U657-F1
#
_cell.length_a   1.000
_cell.length_b   1.000
_cell.length_c   1.000
_cell.angle_alpha   90.00
_cell.angle_beta   90.00
_cell.angle_gamma   90.00
#
_symmetry.space_group_name_H-M   'P 1'
#
loop_
_entity.id
_entity.type
_entity.pdbx_description
1 polymer ?
#
loop_
_entity_poly.entity_id
_entity_poly.type
_entity_poly.pdbx_seq_one_letter_code
_entity_poly.pdbx_strand_id
1 'polypeptide(L)'
;MTELDHTLLRKLAGWSPDGVPVTSLYLTVDGRRYPRRTDYEVRLDELLRSARAQALALPEPAARSVEGDIAEISAFVRERFERGDTRGLALFSASAAGLWEEITLPRPVRDRVVVGPRADVRMLEALLETYEPICLALVDYE
;
A
#
# COMPACT_ATOMS: atom_id res chain seq x y z
N MET A 1 -3.42 8.50 7.82
CA MET A 1 -4.21 7.58 6.97
C MET A 1 -5.01 8.41 5.98
N THR A 2 -4.77 8.20 4.69
CA THR A 2 -5.38 8.98 3.60
C THR A 2 -6.37 8.11 2.84
N GLU A 3 -7.52 8.66 2.47
CA GLU A 3 -8.47 7.97 1.58
C GLU A 3 -7.97 8.00 0.12
N LEU A 4 -8.36 7.00 -0.65
CA LEU A 4 -7.99 6.91 -2.07
C LEU A 4 -8.80 7.91 -2.91
N ASP A 5 -8.12 8.86 -3.56
CA ASP A 5 -8.70 9.75 -4.57
C ASP A 5 -7.81 9.86 -5.84
N HIS A 6 -8.34 10.49 -6.89
CA HIS A 6 -7.61 10.68 -8.16
C HIS A 6 -6.41 11.63 -8.05
N THR A 7 -6.39 12.55 -7.09
CA THR A 7 -5.30 13.52 -6.89
C THR A 7 -4.09 12.83 -6.30
N LEU A 8 -4.30 12.03 -5.25
CA LEU A 8 -3.30 11.20 -4.60
C LEU A 8 -2.75 10.17 -5.58
N LEU A 9 -3.62 9.50 -6.35
CA LEU A 9 -3.20 8.54 -7.36
C LEU A 9 -2.26 9.18 -8.38
N ARG A 10 -2.62 10.36 -8.90
CA ARG A 10 -1.80 11.10 -9.86
C ARG A 10 -0.46 11.54 -9.26
N LYS A 11 -0.46 11.97 -8.00
CA LYS A 11 0.77 12.30 -7.26
C LYS A 11 1.69 11.10 -7.16
N LEU A 12 1.16 9.94 -6.76
CA LEU A 12 1.91 8.68 -6.66
C LEU A 12 2.43 8.20 -8.02
N ALA A 13 1.59 8.24 -9.06
CA ALA A 13 1.97 7.84 -10.42
C ALA A 13 3.08 8.72 -11.01
N GLY A 14 3.06 10.01 -10.68
CA GLY A 14 4.10 10.97 -11.06
C GLY A 14 5.37 10.90 -10.20
N TRP A 15 5.33 10.19 -9.07
CA TRP A 15 6.48 10.09 -8.18
C TRP A 15 7.56 9.19 -8.79
N SER A 16 8.71 9.80 -9.10
CA SER A 16 9.86 9.14 -9.72
C SER A 16 11.12 9.65 -9.03
N PRO A 17 11.57 9.01 -7.95
CA PRO A 17 12.77 9.44 -7.27
C PRO A 17 14.00 8.89 -8.01
N ASP A 18 14.88 9.79 -8.44
CA ASP A 18 16.00 9.47 -9.33
C ASP A 18 16.92 8.38 -8.75
N GLY A 19 16.80 7.16 -9.28
CA GLY A 19 17.62 6.01 -8.89
C GLY A 19 17.27 5.38 -7.55
N VAL A 20 16.27 5.90 -6.82
CA VAL A 20 15.78 5.31 -5.57
C VAL A 20 14.57 4.42 -5.89
N PRO A 21 14.56 3.15 -5.49
CA PRO A 21 13.40 2.30 -5.70
C PRO A 21 12.25 2.71 -4.75
N VAL A 22 11.02 2.54 -5.24
CA VAL A 22 9.79 2.64 -4.45
C VAL A 22 9.33 1.23 -4.10
N THR A 23 9.15 0.98 -2.81
CA THR A 23 8.49 -0.22 -2.29
C THR A 23 6.99 0.02 -2.22
N SER A 24 6.23 -0.67 -3.07
CA SER A 24 4.76 -0.62 -3.13
C SER A 24 4.20 -1.92 -2.54
N LEU A 25 3.48 -1.83 -1.42
CA LEU A 25 2.93 -2.97 -0.70
C LEU A 25 1.41 -2.87 -0.58
N TYR A 26 0.73 -3.93 -1.02
CA TYR A 26 -0.71 -4.14 -0.86
C TYR A 26 -0.93 -5.30 0.10
N LEU A 27 -1.77 -5.10 1.11
CA LEU A 27 -2.09 -6.11 2.13
C LEU A 27 -3.59 -6.10 2.41
N THR A 28 -4.25 -7.26 2.29
CA THR A 28 -5.60 -7.38 2.85
C THR A 28 -5.54 -7.54 4.36
N VAL A 29 -6.37 -6.76 5.04
CA VAL A 29 -6.56 -6.78 6.50
C VAL A 29 -8.02 -7.10 6.85
N ASP A 30 -8.79 -7.58 5.87
CA ASP A 30 -10.21 -7.90 6.00
C ASP A 30 -10.45 -8.91 7.13
N GLY A 31 -11.16 -8.46 8.17
CA GLY A 31 -11.49 -9.27 9.35
C GLY A 31 -12.26 -10.55 9.06
N ARG A 32 -12.92 -10.65 7.89
CA ARG A 32 -13.57 -11.89 7.44
C ARG A 32 -12.56 -12.96 7.05
N ARG A 33 -11.42 -12.54 6.49
CA ARG A 33 -10.32 -13.43 6.08
C ARG A 33 -9.27 -13.59 7.17
N TYR A 34 -9.00 -12.51 7.91
CA TYR A 34 -8.00 -12.42 8.98
C TYR A 34 -8.66 -11.92 10.27
N PRO A 35 -9.34 -12.80 11.02
CA PRO A 35 -10.03 -12.41 12.25
C PRO A 35 -9.09 -11.75 13.26
N ARG A 36 -7.86 -12.22 13.37
CA ARG A 36 -6.84 -11.71 14.30
C ARG A 36 -5.79 -10.88 13.59
N ARG A 37 -5.21 -9.92 14.31
CA ARG A 37 -4.08 -9.10 13.85
C ARG A 37 -2.90 -9.96 13.39
N THR A 38 -2.59 -10.99 14.16
CA THR A 38 -1.50 -11.93 13.86
C THR A 38 -1.66 -12.62 12.52
N ASP A 39 -2.89 -12.78 12.01
CA ASP A 39 -3.14 -13.54 10.77
C ASP A 39 -2.67 -12.76 9.54
N TYR A 40 -2.92 -11.44 9.48
CA TYR A 40 -2.40 -10.59 8.40
C TYR A 40 -0.94 -10.20 8.63
N GLU A 41 -0.42 -10.24 9.86
CA GLU A 41 1.01 -10.03 10.14
C GLU A 41 1.88 -11.15 9.58
N VAL A 42 1.41 -12.41 9.56
CA VAL A 42 2.10 -13.51 8.86
C VAL A 42 2.24 -13.18 7.37
N ARG A 43 1.17 -12.65 6.77
CA ARG A 43 1.17 -12.26 5.36
C ARG A 43 2.09 -11.07 5.10
N LEU A 44 2.13 -10.10 6.01
CA LEU A 44 3.10 -9.02 5.99
C LEU A 44 4.52 -9.58 5.96
N ASP A 45 4.87 -10.52 6.84
CA ASP A 45 6.22 -11.09 6.90
C ASP A 45 6.65 -11.75 5.58
N GLU A 46 5.74 -12.45 4.91
CA GLU A 46 5.98 -13.02 3.58
C GLU A 46 6.27 -11.94 2.52
N LEU A 47 5.48 -10.85 2.52
CA LEU A 47 5.67 -9.73 1.61
C LEU A 47 6.99 -9.00 1.90
N LEU A 48 7.31 -8.73 3.17
CA LEU A 48 8.57 -8.09 3.54
C LEU A 48 9.78 -8.95 3.13
N ARG A 49 9.70 -10.27 3.28
CA ARG A 49 10.74 -11.19 2.78
C ARG A 49 10.87 -11.12 1.25
N SER A 50 9.76 -11.03 0.52
CA SER A 50 9.77 -10.89 -0.93
C SER A 50 10.37 -9.55 -1.38
N ALA A 51 10.11 -8.45 -0.67
CA ALA A 51 10.75 -7.16 -0.93
C ALA A 51 12.27 -7.24 -0.75
N ARG A 52 12.76 -7.87 0.34
CA ARG A 52 14.20 -8.12 0.53
C ARG A 52 14.80 -8.93 -0.61
N ALA A 53 14.11 -9.98 -1.06
CA ALA A 53 14.57 -10.80 -2.17
C ALA A 53 14.68 -10.01 -3.48
N GLN A 54 13.73 -9.09 -3.76
CA GLN A 54 13.79 -8.18 -4.91
C GLN A 54 14.97 -7.20 -4.79
N ALA A 55 15.28 -6.74 -3.58
CA ALA A 55 16.39 -5.82 -3.31
C ALA A 55 17.77 -6.42 -3.59
N LEU A 56 17.92 -7.76 -3.55
CA LEU A 56 19.19 -8.43 -3.83
C LEU A 56 19.74 -8.18 -5.25
N ALA A 57 18.86 -7.83 -6.19
CA ALA A 57 19.24 -7.51 -7.56
C ALA A 57 19.61 -6.02 -7.76
N LEU A 58 19.50 -5.19 -6.72
CA LEU A 58 19.72 -3.75 -6.79
C LEU A 58 21.14 -3.35 -6.35
N PRO A 59 21.64 -2.19 -6.81
CA PRO A 59 22.83 -1.59 -6.25
C PRO A 59 22.71 -1.36 -4.74
N GLU A 60 23.83 -1.40 -4.04
CA GLU A 60 23.89 -1.35 -2.58
C GLU A 60 23.16 -0.13 -1.94
N PRO A 61 23.23 1.10 -2.49
CA PRO A 61 22.43 2.22 -1.99
C PRO A 61 20.92 2.03 -2.14
N ALA A 62 20.48 1.44 -3.26
CA ALA A 62 19.08 1.16 -3.52
C ALA A 62 18.57 0.04 -2.61
N ALA A 63 19.35 -1.03 -2.42
CA ALA A 63 19.02 -2.10 -1.49
C ALA A 63 18.87 -1.59 -0.04
N ARG A 64 19.75 -0.69 0.41
CA ARG A 64 19.61 -0.03 1.73
C ARG A 64 18.32 0.79 1.86
N SER A 65 17.91 1.49 0.80
CA SER A 65 16.61 2.20 0.80
C SER A 65 15.46 1.22 1.03
N VAL A 66 15.48 0.07 0.35
CA VAL A 66 14.42 -0.95 0.52
C VAL A 66 14.39 -1.51 1.94
N GLU A 67 15.55 -1.71 2.59
CA GLU A 67 15.55 -2.13 4.01
C GLU A 67 14.94 -1.05 4.93
N GLY A 68 15.18 0.23 4.65
CA GLY A 68 14.50 1.34 5.33
C GLY A 68 12.99 1.32 5.11
N ASP A 69 12.56 1.08 3.87
CA ASP A 69 11.14 0.98 3.51
C ASP A 69 10.46 -0.16 4.27
N ILE A 70 11.12 -1.32 4.35
CA ILE A 70 10.63 -2.50 5.05
C ILE A 70 10.49 -2.23 6.56
N ALA A 71 11.45 -1.55 7.17
CA ALA A 71 11.39 -1.18 8.57
C ALA A 71 10.20 -0.25 8.84
N GLU A 72 10.02 0.79 8.01
CA GLU A 72 8.93 1.76 8.16
C GLU A 72 7.55 1.10 7.96
N ILE A 73 7.42 0.25 6.93
CA ILE A 73 6.21 -0.55 6.66
C ILE A 73 5.88 -1.48 7.83
N SER A 74 6.89 -2.21 8.33
CA SER A 74 6.71 -3.12 9.46
C SER A 74 6.24 -2.37 10.72
N ALA A 75 6.92 -1.27 11.06
CA ALA A 75 6.56 -0.44 12.21
C ALA A 75 5.15 0.13 12.07
N PHE A 76 4.78 0.62 10.89
CA PHE A 76 3.42 1.11 10.64
C PHE A 76 2.38 0.02 10.92
N VAL A 77 2.48 -1.14 10.27
CA VAL A 77 1.45 -2.18 10.36
C VAL A 77 1.37 -2.78 11.77
N ARG A 78 2.48 -2.86 12.51
CA ARG A 78 2.57 -3.50 13.84
C ARG A 78 2.35 -2.56 15.02
N GLU A 79 2.58 -1.26 14.86
CA GLU A 79 2.59 -0.34 15.99
C GLU A 79 1.58 0.80 15.82
N ARG A 80 1.37 1.28 14.60
CA ARG A 80 0.54 2.47 14.32
C ARG A 80 -0.81 2.15 13.71
N PHE A 81 -0.92 1.05 12.96
CA PHE A 81 -2.15 0.71 12.26
C PHE A 81 -3.22 0.12 13.19
N GLU A 82 -4.39 0.74 13.19
CA GLU A 82 -5.61 0.23 13.81
C GLU A 82 -6.61 -0.20 12.73
N ARG A 83 -7.06 -1.47 12.78
CA ARG A 83 -7.84 -2.07 11.70
C ARG A 83 -9.17 -1.36 11.41
N GLY A 84 -9.91 -0.94 12.44
CA GLY A 84 -11.23 -0.32 12.27
C GLY A 84 -12.12 -1.08 11.27
N ASP A 85 -12.68 -0.35 10.31
CA ASP A 85 -13.43 -0.86 9.16
C ASP A 85 -12.58 -1.06 7.88
N THR A 86 -11.27 -0.83 7.99
CA THR A 86 -10.31 -0.99 6.89
C THR A 86 -10.24 -2.46 6.50
N ARG A 87 -10.29 -2.73 5.19
CA ARG A 87 -10.20 -4.09 4.64
C ARG A 87 -8.96 -4.31 3.78
N GLY A 88 -8.33 -3.25 3.32
CA GLY A 88 -7.07 -3.30 2.59
C GLY A 88 -6.16 -2.12 2.94
N LEU A 89 -4.87 -2.34 2.78
CA LEU A 89 -3.82 -1.32 2.87
C LEU A 89 -3.09 -1.25 1.55
N ALA A 90 -2.75 -0.03 1.14
CA ALA A 90 -1.75 0.26 0.12
C ALA A 90 -0.71 1.21 0.72
N LEU A 91 0.53 0.74 0.79
CA LEU A 91 1.65 1.43 1.41
C LEU A 91 2.72 1.69 0.35
N PHE A 92 3.21 2.91 0.27
CA PHE A 92 4.28 3.31 -0.63
C PHE A 92 5.39 3.96 0.18
N SER A 93 6.60 3.44 0.02
CA SER A 93 7.76 3.96 0.72
C SER A 93 8.96 4.05 -0.21
N ALA A 94 9.73 5.12 -0.07
CA ALA A 94 11.06 5.27 -0.64
C ALA A 94 11.86 6.14 0.33
N SER A 95 12.36 5.51 1.38
CA SER A 95 12.98 6.12 2.55
C SER A 95 14.16 7.02 2.20
N ALA A 96 15.01 6.64 1.25
CA ALA A 96 16.11 7.47 0.78
C ALA A 96 15.66 8.72 -0.01
N ALA A 97 14.39 8.78 -0.43
CA ALA A 97 13.78 9.90 -1.13
C ALA A 97 12.66 10.60 -0.31
N GLY A 98 12.44 10.18 0.94
CA GLY A 98 11.44 10.78 1.83
C GLY A 98 9.98 10.51 1.44
N LEU A 99 9.70 9.49 0.61
CA LEU A 99 8.33 9.09 0.32
C LEU A 99 7.79 8.19 1.43
N TRP A 100 6.64 8.56 1.98
CA TRP A 100 5.78 7.70 2.80
C TRP A 100 4.33 8.02 2.51
N GLU A 101 3.56 7.05 2.03
CA GLU A 101 2.12 7.18 1.81
C GLU A 101 1.39 5.93 2.31
N GLU A 102 0.36 6.15 3.13
CA GLU A 102 -0.44 5.12 3.79
C GLU A 102 -1.92 5.28 3.43
N ILE A 103 -2.44 4.36 2.63
CA ILE A 103 -3.80 4.42 2.10
C ILE A 103 -4.62 3.29 2.68
N THR A 104 -5.76 3.62 3.28
CA THR A 104 -6.77 2.65 3.68
C THR A 104 -7.79 2.43 2.59
N LEU A 105 -8.19 1.16 2.46
CA LEU A 105 -9.12 0.73 1.44
C LEU A 105 -10.33 0.07 2.12
N PRO A 106 -11.57 0.45 1.75
CA PRO A 106 -12.78 -0.14 2.33
C PRO A 106 -13.05 -1.57 1.80
N ARG A 107 -12.20 -2.06 0.89
CA ARG A 107 -12.31 -3.38 0.26
C ARG A 107 -10.99 -4.16 0.38
N PRO A 108 -11.05 -5.50 0.47
CA PRO A 108 -9.85 -6.31 0.45
C PRO A 108 -9.10 -6.16 -0.87
N VAL A 109 -7.77 -6.17 -0.79
CA VAL A 109 -6.86 -6.17 -1.93
C VAL A 109 -6.11 -7.48 -2.03
N ARG A 110 -5.52 -7.78 -3.19
CA ARG A 110 -4.63 -8.92 -3.31
C ARG A 110 -3.29 -8.56 -2.68
N ASP A 111 -2.81 -9.41 -1.77
CA ASP A 111 -1.49 -9.26 -1.16
C ASP A 111 -0.41 -9.26 -2.23
N ARG A 112 0.40 -8.20 -2.25
CA ARG A 112 1.43 -8.01 -3.26
C ARG A 112 2.48 -7.04 -2.76
N VAL A 113 3.73 -7.28 -3.14
CA VAL A 113 4.79 -6.29 -3.00
C VAL A 113 5.56 -6.15 -4.31
N VAL A 114 5.91 -4.93 -4.66
CA VAL A 114 6.71 -4.59 -5.83
C VAL A 114 7.76 -3.58 -5.41
N VAL A 115 9.01 -3.86 -5.71
CA VAL A 115 10.12 -2.92 -5.61
C VAL A 115 10.47 -2.49 -7.03
N GLY A 116 10.33 -1.21 -7.34
CA GLY A 116 10.53 -0.72 -8.70
C GLY A 116 10.91 0.76 -8.77
N PRO A 117 11.29 1.27 -9.95
CA PRO A 117 11.70 2.68 -10.11
C PRO A 117 10.56 3.70 -9.93
N ARG A 118 9.31 3.23 -9.86
CA ARG A 118 8.09 4.03 -9.66
C ARG A 118 7.12 3.30 -8.75
N ALA A 119 6.21 4.04 -8.15
CA ALA A 119 5.09 3.47 -7.39
C ALA A 119 4.23 2.56 -8.28
N ASP A 120 3.95 1.33 -7.83
CA ASP A 120 3.04 0.40 -8.51
C ASP A 120 1.59 0.76 -8.20
N VAL A 121 1.01 1.72 -8.92
CA VAL A 121 -0.36 2.23 -8.67
C VAL A 121 -1.49 1.43 -9.34
N ARG A 122 -1.16 0.40 -10.12
CA ARG A 122 -2.11 -0.37 -10.96
C ARG A 122 -3.33 -0.90 -10.21
N MET A 123 -3.14 -1.33 -8.97
CA MET A 123 -4.26 -1.86 -8.19
C MET A 123 -5.20 -0.76 -7.70
N LEU A 124 -4.66 0.43 -7.40
CA LEU A 124 -5.45 1.60 -7.04
C LEU A 124 -6.21 2.15 -8.26
N GLU A 125 -5.58 2.17 -9.44
CA GLU A 125 -6.25 2.51 -10.70
C GLU A 125 -7.46 1.61 -10.95
N ALA A 126 -7.27 0.28 -10.87
CA ALA A 126 -8.37 -0.67 -11.02
C ALA A 126 -9.49 -0.47 -9.98
N LEU A 127 -9.14 -0.12 -8.74
CA LEU A 127 -10.13 0.16 -7.70
C LEU A 127 -10.94 1.43 -7.99
N LEU A 128 -10.32 2.47 -8.55
CA LEU A 128 -11.01 3.71 -8.93
C LEU A 128 -11.84 3.53 -10.21
N GLU A 129 -11.34 2.82 -11.21
CA GLU A 129 -12.07 2.52 -12.44
C GLU A 129 -13.30 1.63 -12.21
N THR A 130 -13.23 0.71 -11.23
CA THR A 130 -14.38 -0.15 -10.89
C THR A 130 -15.54 0.64 -10.27
N TYR A 131 -15.31 1.87 -9.81
CA TYR A 131 -16.32 2.72 -9.19
C TYR A 131 -16.23 4.14 -9.72
N GLU A 132 -16.78 4.37 -10.92
CA GLU A 132 -17.28 5.71 -11.24
C GLU A 132 -18.24 6.17 -10.13
N PRO A 133 -18.16 7.43 -9.66
CA PRO A 133 -18.96 7.90 -8.54
C PRO A 133 -20.46 7.74 -8.83
N ILE A 134 -21.13 6.87 -8.08
CA ILE A 134 -22.58 6.67 -8.15
C ILE A 134 -23.24 7.66 -7.19
N CYS A 135 -24.02 8.61 -7.72
CA CYS A 135 -24.92 9.44 -6.93
C CYS A 135 -26.28 8.73 -6.80
N LEU A 136 -26.65 8.34 -5.58
CA LEU A 136 -27.99 7.83 -5.26
C LEU A 136 -28.81 8.95 -4.64
N ALA A 137 -29.86 9.40 -5.32
CA ALA A 137 -30.87 10.28 -4.74
C ALA A 137 -32.05 9.43 -4.26
N LEU A 138 -32.33 9.47 -2.95
CA LEU A 138 -33.55 8.91 -2.37
C LEU A 138 -34.59 10.03 -2.33
N VAL A 139 -35.69 9.86 -3.05
CA VAL A 139 -36.85 10.74 -2.96
C VAL A 139 -37.93 9.96 -2.21
N ASP A 140 -38.32 10.49 -1.06
CA ASP A 140 -39.48 10.03 -0.32
C ASP A 140 -40.69 10.84 -0.75
N TYR A 141 -41.81 10.18 -0.99
CA TYR A 141 -43.09 10.81 -1.28
C TYR A 141 -44.03 10.43 -0.13
N GLU A 142 -44.34 11.40 0.74
CA GLU A 142 -45.45 11.30 1.69
C GLU A 142 -46.81 11.39 0.98
#